data_AF-A0A435BJ95-F1
#
_entry.id   AF-A0A435BJ95-F1
#
_cell.length_a   1.000
_cell.length_b   1.000
_cell.length_c   1.000
_cell.angle_alpha   90.00
_cell.angle_beta   90.00
_cell.angle_gamma   90.00
#
_symmetry.space_group_name_H-M   'P 1'
#
loop_
_entity.id
_entity.type
_entity.pdbx_description
1 polymer ?
#
loop_
_entity_poly.entity_id
_entity_poly.type
_entity_poly.pdbx_seq_one_letter_code
_entity_poly.pdbx_strand_id
1 'polypeptide(L)'
;MAKGNQKKIGGKPLSHSLLEHYQPIDGVVDEMVDASGNPRPVWRAFIEALEDLGPEKLAQRFARADQYLRDAGVYYRVYDKAGANEREWPLAHVPLLIEEKEWAAISAGLVQRADLFEEILADVYGPNRLIQKGILPASLIAASPEYLRPVAGTRPASGHFLHMLAFELGRGPDGRWWVLGDRTQAPSGAGFALENRVATTRALSDIYGEMHVHRLAGFFRRFRDALIGMAKDTGGRVAILTPGPLNETYYEHAYIARYLGIMLLEGEDLTVSSGKLMVRTVSGLKPIGVLWRRLDAAFADPLELRPDSQIGTPGLVEAIRSGTVSAVNALGSGLMETRALLSFLPRISRELRGEELLLPSVATWWCGQDNERDHVLANFDRMVVGPALSTRLAFEDDDATRLGSMLSDAERAELVARIKGSGGDFVGQEAVTLSTTPVYVGGWLEPRPASLRVYLARTADGWTVMPGGFARVGFSQDTTAIAMQRGGQAADVWVVSDRPVERETLLPQEHDSFTRSMPGSLPSRAAENLTWLGRYIERSEDTARVL
;
A
#
# COMPACT_ATOMS: atom_id res chain seq x y z
N MET A 1 38.24 -60.70 27.05
CA MET A 1 36.87 -60.15 26.94
C MET A 1 36.96 -58.73 26.43
N ALA A 2 36.76 -58.51 25.13
CA ALA A 2 36.75 -57.18 24.52
C ALA A 2 35.34 -56.94 23.96
N LYS A 3 34.62 -55.96 24.51
CA LYS A 3 33.30 -55.55 24.02
C LYS A 3 33.49 -54.47 22.95
N GLY A 4 33.22 -54.85 21.69
CA GLY A 4 33.08 -53.91 20.59
C GLY A 4 31.78 -53.11 20.73
N ASN A 5 31.89 -51.79 20.65
CA ASN A 5 30.77 -50.87 20.67
C ASN A 5 30.39 -50.54 19.22
N GLN A 6 29.38 -51.21 18.68
CA GLN A 6 28.81 -50.88 17.37
C GLN A 6 28.02 -49.57 17.49
N LYS A 7 28.56 -48.49 16.91
CA LYS A 7 27.80 -47.27 16.62
C LYS A 7 26.65 -47.63 15.69
N LYS A 8 25.42 -47.50 16.17
CA LYS A 8 24.22 -47.40 15.32
C LYS A 8 24.38 -46.14 14.46
N ILE A 9 24.63 -46.35 13.18
CA ILE A 9 24.48 -45.31 12.16
C ILE A 9 22.97 -45.05 12.07
N GLY A 10 22.51 -43.95 12.65
CA GLY A 10 21.15 -43.47 12.45
C GLY A 10 21.01 -43.10 10.98
N GLY A 11 20.17 -43.82 10.25
CA GLY A 11 19.77 -43.44 8.90
C GLY A 11 19.12 -42.06 8.96
N LYS A 12 19.56 -41.14 8.09
CA LYS A 12 18.83 -39.89 7.82
C LYS A 12 17.38 -40.25 7.45
N PRO A 13 16.36 -39.56 8.00
CA PRO A 13 15.01 -39.68 7.47
C PRO A 13 15.04 -39.31 5.99
N LEU A 14 14.24 -40.01 5.18
CA LEU A 14 14.03 -39.71 3.76
C LEU A 14 13.78 -38.20 3.59
N SER A 15 14.58 -37.55 2.74
CA SER A 15 14.62 -36.09 2.58
C SER A 15 13.35 -35.61 1.90
N HIS A 16 12.39 -35.12 2.67
CA HIS A 16 11.33 -34.26 2.15
C HIS A 16 11.96 -32.93 1.74
N SER A 17 12.31 -32.77 0.46
CA SER A 17 12.79 -31.49 -0.05
C SER A 17 11.60 -30.61 -0.40
N LEU A 18 11.60 -29.36 0.08
CA LEU A 18 10.52 -28.41 -0.20
C LEU A 18 10.44 -28.06 -1.70
N LEU A 19 11.53 -28.30 -2.44
CA LEU A 19 11.65 -28.04 -3.87
C LEU A 19 11.28 -29.24 -4.75
N GLU A 20 11.00 -30.42 -4.17
CA GLU A 20 10.76 -31.65 -4.94
C GLU A 20 9.63 -31.52 -5.96
N HIS A 21 8.64 -30.67 -5.67
CA HIS A 21 7.48 -30.41 -6.53
C HIS A 21 7.43 -28.98 -7.08
N TYR A 22 8.49 -28.19 -6.87
CA TYR A 22 8.53 -26.81 -7.32
C TYR A 22 8.91 -26.74 -8.81
N GLN A 23 7.93 -26.40 -9.66
CA GLN A 23 8.13 -26.24 -11.10
C GLN A 23 7.80 -24.80 -11.52
N PRO A 24 8.81 -23.96 -11.85
CA PRO A 24 8.59 -22.63 -12.39
C PRO A 24 7.68 -22.67 -13.62
N ILE A 25 6.91 -21.61 -13.83
CA ILE A 25 6.03 -21.52 -14.98
C ILE A 25 6.85 -21.11 -16.21
N ASP A 26 6.75 -21.90 -17.28
CA ASP A 26 7.49 -21.67 -18.53
C ASP A 26 7.27 -20.25 -19.07
N GLY A 27 8.35 -19.54 -19.37
CA GLY A 27 8.32 -18.18 -19.90
C GLY A 27 8.00 -17.09 -18.86
N VAL A 28 7.89 -17.44 -17.58
CA VAL A 28 7.65 -16.51 -16.47
C VAL A 28 8.87 -16.46 -15.56
N VAL A 29 9.23 -15.26 -15.10
CA VAL A 29 10.32 -15.10 -14.15
C VAL A 29 9.87 -15.59 -12.78
N ASP A 30 10.69 -16.42 -12.13
CA ASP A 30 10.48 -16.84 -10.75
C ASP A 30 11.40 -16.07 -9.79
N GLU A 31 10.85 -15.63 -8.66
CA GLU A 31 11.57 -14.88 -7.63
C GLU A 31 12.47 -15.77 -6.78
N MET A 32 12.18 -17.07 -6.64
CA MET A 32 12.97 -17.99 -5.82
C MET A 32 14.04 -18.73 -6.62
N VAL A 33 13.73 -19.17 -7.83
CA VAL A 33 14.67 -19.94 -8.67
C VAL A 33 15.04 -19.22 -9.97
N ASP A 34 16.21 -19.57 -10.52
CA ASP A 34 16.65 -19.09 -11.82
C ASP A 34 16.08 -19.93 -12.98
N ALA A 35 16.37 -19.53 -14.22
CA ALA A 35 15.92 -20.24 -15.42
C ALA A 35 16.46 -21.68 -15.55
N SER A 36 17.47 -22.05 -14.75
CA SER A 36 18.00 -23.42 -14.68
C SER A 36 17.36 -24.23 -13.53
N GLY A 37 16.42 -23.65 -12.78
CA GLY A 37 15.77 -24.26 -11.62
C GLY A 37 16.58 -24.20 -10.33
N ASN A 38 17.70 -23.48 -10.29
CA ASN A 38 18.51 -23.37 -9.08
C ASN A 38 18.01 -22.23 -8.18
N PRO A 39 17.98 -22.41 -6.84
CA PRO A 39 17.66 -21.31 -5.94
C PRO A 39 18.60 -20.12 -6.08
N ARG A 40 18.00 -18.93 -6.23
CA ARG A 40 18.73 -17.66 -6.28
C ARG A 40 19.48 -17.42 -4.97
N PRO A 41 20.63 -16.73 -4.97
CA PRO A 41 21.48 -16.57 -3.79
C PRO A 41 20.76 -16.08 -2.54
N VAL A 42 19.87 -15.09 -2.67
CA VAL A 42 19.10 -14.51 -1.54
C VAL A 42 18.14 -15.53 -0.88
N TRP A 43 17.74 -16.58 -1.61
CA TRP A 43 16.79 -17.61 -1.14
C TRP A 43 17.45 -18.85 -0.54
N ARG A 44 18.73 -19.13 -0.83
CA ARG A 44 19.38 -20.39 -0.43
C ARG A 44 19.33 -20.64 1.06
N ALA A 45 19.80 -19.67 1.86
CA ALA A 45 19.83 -19.79 3.32
C ALA A 45 18.41 -19.91 3.91
N PHE A 46 17.42 -19.26 3.29
CA PHE A 46 16.03 -19.36 3.73
C PHE A 46 15.47 -20.76 3.48
N ILE A 47 15.66 -21.31 2.29
CA ILE A 47 15.18 -22.65 1.93
C ILE A 47 15.84 -23.72 2.80
N GLU A 48 17.17 -23.66 2.95
CA GLU A 48 17.92 -24.58 3.83
C GLU A 48 17.36 -24.55 5.25
N ALA A 49 17.11 -23.36 5.80
CA ALA A 49 16.55 -23.21 7.14
C ALA A 49 15.10 -23.72 7.25
N LEU A 50 14.28 -23.58 6.21
CA LEU A 50 12.94 -24.18 6.18
C LEU A 50 12.99 -25.71 6.12
N GLU A 51 13.89 -26.28 5.32
CA GLU A 51 14.08 -27.73 5.22
C GLU A 51 14.58 -28.33 6.54
N ASP A 52 15.50 -27.65 7.23
CA ASP A 52 16.05 -28.06 8.54
C ASP A 52 14.99 -28.12 9.65
N LEU A 53 13.92 -27.33 9.55
CA LEU A 53 12.79 -27.40 10.51
C LEU A 53 11.98 -28.68 10.36
N GLY A 54 11.88 -29.19 9.12
CA GLY A 54 10.98 -30.28 8.76
C GLY A 54 9.50 -29.88 8.72
N PRO A 55 8.64 -30.66 8.02
CA PRO A 55 7.27 -30.29 7.70
C PRO A 55 6.36 -30.11 8.93
N GLU A 56 6.55 -30.93 9.98
CA GLU A 56 5.71 -30.85 11.19
C GLU A 56 5.94 -29.54 11.96
N LYS A 57 7.21 -29.19 12.21
CA LYS A 57 7.56 -27.96 12.94
C LYS A 57 7.21 -26.72 12.12
N LEU A 58 7.36 -26.79 10.80
CA LEU A 58 6.97 -25.72 9.89
C LEU A 58 5.46 -25.46 9.97
N ALA A 59 4.64 -26.50 9.85
CA ALA A 59 3.19 -26.39 9.98
C ALA A 59 2.76 -25.82 11.34
N GLN A 60 3.40 -26.25 12.44
CA GLN A 60 3.13 -25.68 13.78
C GLN A 60 3.47 -24.19 13.88
N ARG A 61 4.58 -23.75 13.26
CA ARG A 61 5.00 -22.34 13.25
C ARG A 61 4.04 -21.48 12.44
N PHE A 62 3.58 -21.96 11.29
CA PHE A 62 2.61 -21.26 10.45
C PHE A 62 1.23 -21.17 11.12
N ALA A 63 0.76 -22.24 11.75
CA ALA A 63 -0.49 -22.20 12.52
C ALA A 63 -0.44 -21.19 13.69
N ARG A 64 0.73 -20.98 14.31
CA ARG A 64 0.92 -19.94 15.33
C ARG A 64 0.88 -18.53 14.75
N ALA A 65 1.36 -18.33 13.52
CA ALA A 65 1.25 -17.06 12.82
C ALA A 65 -0.23 -16.71 12.58
N ASP A 66 -1.01 -17.68 12.09
CA ASP A 66 -2.44 -17.52 11.85
C ASP A 66 -3.20 -17.25 13.14
N GLN A 67 -2.88 -17.98 14.20
CA GLN A 67 -3.47 -17.76 15.51
C GLN A 67 -3.17 -16.36 16.04
N TYR A 68 -1.94 -15.89 15.89
CA TYR A 68 -1.59 -14.53 16.29
C TYR A 68 -2.41 -13.48 15.55
N LEU A 69 -2.56 -13.59 14.23
CA LEU A 69 -3.34 -12.63 13.44
C LEU A 69 -4.82 -12.63 13.87
N ARG A 70 -5.40 -13.81 14.14
CA ARG A 70 -6.75 -13.94 14.71
C ARG A 70 -6.86 -13.26 16.08
N ASP A 71 -5.94 -13.54 16.99
CA ASP A 71 -5.94 -12.99 18.36
C ASP A 71 -5.70 -11.47 18.37
N ALA A 72 -4.90 -10.97 17.43
CA ALA A 72 -4.66 -9.54 17.22
C ALA A 72 -5.86 -8.84 16.54
N GLY A 73 -6.89 -9.60 16.16
CA GLY A 73 -8.09 -9.10 15.50
C GLY A 73 -7.81 -8.54 14.11
N VAL A 74 -6.80 -9.04 13.40
CA VAL A 74 -6.49 -8.61 12.04
C VAL A 74 -7.59 -9.12 11.12
N TYR A 75 -8.42 -8.21 10.62
CA TYR A 75 -9.46 -8.51 9.65
C TYR A 75 -9.37 -7.56 8.46
N TYR A 76 -10.00 -7.97 7.37
CA TYR A 76 -10.38 -7.08 6.28
C TYR A 76 -11.86 -7.28 5.97
N ARG A 77 -12.54 -6.21 5.58
CA ARG A 77 -13.94 -6.28 5.15
C ARG A 77 -13.99 -6.30 3.63
N VAL A 78 -14.73 -7.26 3.10
CA VAL A 78 -15.09 -7.29 1.68
C VAL A 78 -16.54 -6.85 1.58
N TYR A 79 -16.77 -5.80 0.80
CA TYR A 79 -18.11 -5.40 0.37
C TYR A 79 -18.39 -6.09 -0.95
N ASP A 80 -19.09 -7.22 -0.89
CA ASP A 80 -19.57 -7.93 -2.08
C ASP A 80 -21.06 -7.66 -2.33
N LYS A 81 -21.60 -8.18 -3.43
CA LYS A 81 -23.03 -8.02 -3.77
C LYS A 81 -23.97 -8.66 -2.73
N ALA A 82 -23.47 -9.50 -1.82
CA ALA A 82 -24.23 -10.18 -0.77
C ALA A 82 -24.13 -9.50 0.61
N GLY A 83 -23.26 -8.49 0.77
CA GLY A 83 -23.15 -7.66 1.98
C GLY A 83 -21.72 -7.42 2.43
N ALA A 84 -21.57 -6.86 3.63
CA ALA A 84 -20.26 -6.69 4.27
C ALA A 84 -19.91 -7.96 5.05
N ASN A 85 -18.86 -8.67 4.62
CA ASN A 85 -18.34 -9.84 5.33
C ASN A 85 -16.93 -9.54 5.86
N GLU A 86 -16.72 -9.77 7.16
CA GLU A 86 -15.38 -9.82 7.76
C GLU A 86 -14.73 -11.15 7.43
N ARG A 87 -13.50 -11.11 6.92
CA ARG A 87 -12.71 -12.31 6.59
C ARG A 87 -11.41 -12.30 7.38
N GLU A 88 -10.96 -13.51 7.74
CA GLU A 88 -9.62 -13.70 8.30
C GLU A 88 -8.57 -13.26 7.29
N TRP A 89 -7.53 -12.59 7.78
CA TRP A 89 -6.45 -12.09 6.93
C TRP A 89 -5.66 -13.27 6.31
N PRO A 90 -5.61 -13.40 4.97
CA PRO A 90 -5.06 -14.59 4.32
C PRO A 90 -3.54 -14.50 4.20
N LEU A 91 -2.81 -14.75 5.28
CA LEU A 91 -1.34 -14.72 5.29
C LEU A 91 -0.75 -15.81 4.38
N ALA A 92 0.14 -15.41 3.47
CA ALA A 92 1.12 -16.31 2.85
C ALA A 92 2.35 -16.37 3.75
N HIS A 93 2.62 -17.54 4.32
CA HIS A 93 3.65 -17.69 5.36
C HIS A 93 5.09 -17.55 4.85
N VAL A 94 5.30 -17.76 3.55
CA VAL A 94 6.60 -17.59 2.90
C VAL A 94 6.71 -16.12 2.43
N PRO A 95 7.68 -15.34 2.95
CA PRO A 95 7.88 -13.96 2.55
C PRO A 95 8.49 -13.88 1.14
N LEU A 96 8.23 -12.78 0.44
CA LEU A 96 8.99 -12.41 -0.76
C LEU A 96 10.36 -11.86 -0.35
N LEU A 97 11.45 -12.51 -0.77
CA LEU A 97 12.81 -12.04 -0.49
C LEU A 97 13.37 -11.18 -1.62
N ILE A 98 13.93 -10.03 -1.28
CA ILE A 98 14.57 -9.10 -2.23
C ILE A 98 15.94 -8.71 -1.69
N GLU A 99 16.95 -8.75 -2.55
CA GLU A 99 18.32 -8.35 -2.21
C GLU A 99 18.38 -6.82 -1.98
N GLU A 100 19.13 -6.37 -0.96
CA GLU A 100 19.31 -4.95 -0.64
C GLU A 100 19.77 -4.11 -1.85
N LYS A 101 20.67 -4.63 -2.68
CA LYS A 101 21.14 -3.94 -3.89
C LYS A 101 20.03 -3.71 -4.91
N GLU A 102 19.17 -4.70 -5.11
CA GLU A 102 18.00 -4.59 -5.96
C GLU A 102 16.98 -3.61 -5.36
N TRP A 103 16.78 -3.69 -4.04
CA TRP A 103 15.92 -2.76 -3.32
C TRP A 103 16.39 -1.30 -3.43
N ALA A 104 17.69 -1.05 -3.44
CA ALA A 104 18.25 0.28 -3.63
C ALA A 104 17.88 0.88 -4.99
N ALA A 105 17.88 0.07 -6.06
CA ALA A 105 17.45 0.51 -7.39
C ALA A 105 15.94 0.82 -7.44
N ILE A 106 15.12 -0.05 -6.83
CA ILE A 106 13.67 0.20 -6.67
C ILE A 106 13.46 1.52 -5.91
N SER A 107 14.16 1.69 -4.78
CA SER A 107 14.05 2.88 -3.93
C SER A 107 14.39 4.16 -4.69
N ALA A 108 15.50 4.18 -5.44
CA ALA A 108 15.91 5.34 -6.22
C ALA A 108 14.86 5.73 -7.27
N GLY A 109 14.30 4.75 -8.00
CA GLY A 109 13.27 5.03 -9.00
C GLY A 109 11.94 5.49 -8.41
N LEU A 110 11.54 4.96 -7.25
CA LEU A 110 10.33 5.41 -6.57
C LEU A 110 10.49 6.82 -5.98
N VAL A 111 11.68 7.18 -5.49
CA VAL A 111 11.97 8.54 -5.03
C VAL A 111 11.89 9.53 -6.20
N GLN A 112 12.53 9.22 -7.34
CA GLN A 112 12.43 10.03 -8.56
C GLN A 112 10.97 10.25 -8.96
N ARG A 113 10.17 9.18 -8.97
CA ARG A 113 8.76 9.23 -9.34
C ARG A 113 7.92 10.07 -8.36
N ALA A 114 8.18 9.93 -7.06
CA ALA A 114 7.50 10.71 -6.02
C ALA A 114 7.76 12.21 -6.17
N ASP A 115 9.00 12.61 -6.47
CA ASP A 115 9.32 14.01 -6.71
C ASP A 115 8.76 14.53 -8.04
N LEU A 116 8.74 13.70 -9.09
CA LEU A 116 8.07 14.05 -10.34
C LEU A 116 6.57 14.32 -10.12
N PHE A 117 5.91 13.51 -9.29
CA PHE A 117 4.50 13.69 -8.95
C PHE A 117 4.25 14.96 -8.14
N GLU A 118 5.16 15.30 -7.22
CA GLU A 118 5.13 16.56 -6.48
C GLU A 118 5.18 17.76 -7.44
N GLU A 119 6.09 17.73 -8.43
CA GLU A 119 6.21 18.78 -9.45
C GLU A 119 4.96 18.88 -10.34
N ILE A 120 4.40 17.75 -10.76
CA ILE A 120 3.16 17.72 -11.58
C ILE A 120 2.00 18.33 -10.80
N LEU A 121 1.80 17.93 -9.54
CA LEU A 121 0.72 18.47 -8.71
C LEU A 121 0.90 19.98 -8.47
N ALA A 122 2.13 20.41 -8.17
CA ALA A 122 2.44 21.82 -7.99
C ALA A 122 2.20 22.66 -9.26
N ASP A 123 2.47 22.09 -10.44
CA ASP A 123 2.17 22.74 -11.72
C ASP A 123 0.65 22.81 -11.98
N VAL A 124 -0.05 21.67 -11.89
CA VAL A 124 -1.49 21.56 -12.21
C VAL A 124 -2.35 22.40 -11.27
N TYR A 125 -2.05 22.42 -9.97
CA TYR A 125 -2.74 23.25 -8.99
C TYR A 125 -2.23 24.70 -8.93
N GLY A 126 -1.18 25.03 -9.71
CA GLY A 126 -0.55 26.35 -9.71
C GLY A 126 -0.45 26.96 -11.13
N PRO A 127 0.76 27.10 -11.69
CA PRO A 127 0.99 27.85 -12.93
C PRO A 127 0.50 27.18 -14.22
N ASN A 128 0.17 25.88 -14.19
CA ASN A 128 -0.40 25.11 -15.30
C ASN A 128 0.45 25.07 -16.58
N ARG A 129 1.78 25.01 -16.45
CA ARG A 129 2.74 25.05 -17.57
C ARG A 129 2.69 23.79 -18.43
N LEU A 130 2.49 22.61 -17.84
CA LEU A 130 2.38 21.34 -18.56
C LEU A 130 1.20 21.36 -19.53
N ILE A 131 0.09 21.97 -19.11
CA ILE A 131 -1.10 22.16 -19.94
C ILE A 131 -0.86 23.24 -21.01
N GLN A 132 -0.30 24.39 -20.62
CA GLN A 132 0.00 25.49 -21.56
C GLN A 132 0.96 25.09 -22.68
N LYS A 133 1.92 24.20 -22.40
CA LYS A 133 2.87 23.65 -23.37
C LYS A 133 2.31 22.49 -24.21
N GLY A 134 1.07 22.06 -23.96
CA GLY A 134 0.47 20.90 -24.65
C GLY A 134 1.15 19.56 -24.33
N ILE A 135 1.81 19.46 -23.17
CA ILE A 135 2.35 18.19 -22.67
C ILE A 135 1.24 17.36 -22.05
N LEU A 136 0.35 18.01 -21.28
CA LEU A 136 -0.85 17.41 -20.71
C LEU A 136 -2.12 18.00 -21.36
N PRO A 137 -3.08 17.17 -21.79
CA PRO A 137 -4.37 17.65 -22.29
C PRO A 137 -5.20 18.29 -21.17
N ALA A 138 -5.67 19.52 -21.39
CA ALA A 138 -6.56 20.22 -20.45
C ALA A 138 -7.85 19.42 -20.16
N SER A 139 -8.42 18.78 -21.18
CA SER A 139 -9.64 17.98 -21.06
C SER A 139 -9.45 16.79 -20.11
N LEU A 140 -8.28 16.15 -20.13
CA LEU A 140 -7.99 15.01 -19.26
C LEU A 140 -7.99 15.41 -17.78
N ILE A 141 -7.34 16.53 -17.45
CA ILE A 141 -7.28 17.04 -16.08
C ILE A 141 -8.66 17.54 -15.64
N ALA A 142 -9.33 18.34 -16.48
CA ALA A 142 -10.61 18.95 -16.13
C ALA A 142 -11.77 17.95 -15.97
N ALA A 143 -11.67 16.78 -16.64
CA ALA A 143 -12.64 15.70 -16.53
C ALA A 143 -12.37 14.76 -15.36
N SER A 144 -11.14 14.72 -14.82
CA SER A 144 -10.80 13.84 -13.70
C SER A 144 -11.61 14.21 -12.45
N PRO A 145 -12.31 13.25 -11.81
CA PRO A 145 -13.02 13.50 -10.56
C PRO A 145 -12.08 13.82 -9.40
N GLU A 146 -10.80 13.48 -9.54
CA GLU A 146 -9.76 13.77 -8.55
C GLU A 146 -9.22 15.21 -8.65
N TYR A 147 -9.50 15.92 -9.75
CA TYR A 147 -9.14 17.34 -9.88
C TYR A 147 -10.11 18.25 -9.12
N LEU A 148 -9.76 18.56 -7.88
CA LEU A 148 -10.57 19.40 -7.00
C LEU A 148 -10.38 20.91 -7.27
N ARG A 149 -11.32 21.51 -8.02
CA ARG A 149 -11.34 22.95 -8.30
C ARG A 149 -11.28 23.85 -7.05
N PRO A 150 -11.96 23.55 -5.92
CA PRO A 150 -11.96 24.43 -4.74
C PRO A 150 -10.59 24.63 -4.10
N VAL A 151 -9.62 23.76 -4.38
CA VAL A 151 -8.24 23.86 -3.88
C VAL A 151 -7.24 24.34 -4.94
N ALA A 152 -7.70 24.68 -6.16
CA ALA A 152 -6.85 25.29 -7.17
C ALA A 152 -6.24 26.61 -6.68
N GLY A 153 -4.93 26.79 -6.91
CA GLY A 153 -4.15 27.93 -6.42
C GLY A 153 -3.73 27.83 -4.95
N THR A 154 -4.15 26.78 -4.23
CA THR A 154 -3.77 26.59 -2.82
C THR A 154 -2.34 26.05 -2.73
N ARG A 155 -1.52 26.67 -1.87
CA ARG A 155 -0.22 26.13 -1.49
C ARG A 155 -0.36 25.38 -0.16
N PRO A 156 0.03 24.10 -0.08
CA PRO A 156 -0.01 23.37 1.19
C PRO A 156 0.81 24.07 2.27
N ALA A 157 0.29 24.12 3.50
CA ALA A 157 1.00 24.73 4.64
C ALA A 157 2.35 24.08 4.93
N SER A 158 2.48 22.79 4.64
CA SER A 158 3.73 22.03 4.74
C SER A 158 4.74 22.33 3.62
N GLY A 159 4.34 23.08 2.60
CA GLY A 159 5.11 23.28 1.37
C GLY A 159 5.03 22.13 0.36
N HIS A 160 4.36 21.02 0.70
CA HIS A 160 4.31 19.81 -0.14
C HIS A 160 2.89 19.25 -0.28
N PHE A 161 2.57 18.70 -1.45
CA PHE A 161 1.32 18.00 -1.71
C PHE A 161 1.37 16.55 -1.20
N LEU A 162 2.52 15.87 -1.36
CA LEU A 162 2.66 14.45 -1.11
C LEU A 162 3.54 14.17 0.12
N HIS A 163 3.07 13.26 0.98
CA HIS A 163 3.78 12.86 2.20
C HIS A 163 3.77 11.36 2.48
N MET A 164 2.72 10.63 2.11
CA MET A 164 2.65 9.17 2.22
C MET A 164 2.16 8.62 0.89
N LEU A 165 2.98 7.83 0.21
CA LEU A 165 2.70 7.24 -1.09
C LEU A 165 2.79 5.73 -1.01
N ALA A 166 2.08 5.05 -1.90
CA ALA A 166 2.35 3.64 -2.20
C ALA A 166 2.42 3.40 -3.71
N PHE A 167 3.22 2.43 -4.11
CA PHE A 167 3.40 2.04 -5.50
C PHE A 167 3.23 0.54 -5.63
N GLU A 168 2.47 0.12 -6.64
CA GLU A 168 2.26 -1.27 -6.99
C GLU A 168 3.27 -1.66 -8.04
N LEU A 169 4.08 -2.67 -7.75
CA LEU A 169 5.15 -3.15 -8.59
C LEU A 169 4.89 -4.59 -9.02
N GLY A 170 5.34 -4.91 -10.23
CA GLY A 170 5.42 -6.27 -10.73
C GLY A 170 6.72 -6.45 -11.48
N ARG A 171 7.32 -7.64 -11.40
CA ARG A 171 8.45 -7.97 -12.25
C ARG A 171 7.92 -8.54 -13.56
N GLY A 172 8.29 -7.91 -14.67
CA GLY A 172 7.91 -8.35 -16.00
C GLY A 172 8.75 -9.54 -16.50
N PRO A 173 8.41 -10.10 -17.67
CA PRO A 173 9.15 -11.21 -18.28
C PRO A 173 10.59 -10.85 -18.68
N ASP A 174 10.91 -9.56 -18.78
CA ASP A 174 12.26 -9.05 -19.01
C ASP A 174 13.12 -9.00 -17.73
N GLY A 175 12.56 -9.43 -16.59
CA GLY A 175 13.22 -9.45 -15.29
C GLY A 175 13.29 -8.09 -14.59
N ARG A 176 12.77 -7.01 -15.19
CA ARG A 176 12.75 -5.66 -14.60
C ARG A 176 11.50 -5.42 -13.79
N TRP A 177 11.62 -4.59 -12.75
CA TRP A 177 10.48 -4.09 -11.97
C TRP A 177 9.79 -2.95 -12.69
N TRP A 178 8.47 -3.06 -12.83
CA TRP A 178 7.63 -2.03 -13.45
C TRP A 178 6.59 -1.54 -12.45
N VAL A 179 6.23 -0.26 -12.53
CA VAL A 179 5.11 0.32 -11.78
C VAL A 179 3.81 -0.03 -12.48
N LEU A 180 2.99 -0.84 -11.81
CA LEU A 180 1.65 -1.24 -12.25
C LEU A 180 0.60 -0.19 -11.91
N GLY A 181 0.83 0.57 -10.83
CA GLY A 181 0.01 1.73 -10.49
C GLY A 181 0.48 2.47 -9.25
N ASP A 182 -0.14 3.63 -9.07
CA ASP A 182 0.28 4.65 -8.10
C ASP A 182 -0.83 4.91 -7.09
N ARG A 183 -0.45 5.15 -5.83
CA ARG A 183 -1.37 5.51 -4.74
C ARG A 183 -0.90 6.77 -4.03
N THR A 184 -1.60 7.87 -4.30
CA THR A 184 -1.27 9.22 -3.85
C THR A 184 -2.44 9.89 -3.11
N GLN A 185 -3.64 9.31 -3.11
CA GLN A 185 -4.82 9.83 -2.45
C GLN A 185 -4.76 9.58 -0.93
N ALA A 186 -5.06 8.35 -0.51
CA ALA A 186 -5.04 7.91 0.89
C ALA A 186 -4.56 6.44 0.96
N PRO A 187 -3.30 6.15 0.56
CA PRO A 187 -2.82 4.78 0.39
C PRO A 187 -2.93 3.93 1.67
N SER A 188 -3.51 2.73 1.51
CA SER A 188 -3.64 1.71 2.56
C SER A 188 -2.63 0.56 2.45
N GLY A 189 -2.53 -0.21 3.52
CA GLY A 189 -1.76 -1.45 3.63
C GLY A 189 -0.44 -1.36 4.39
N ALA A 190 0.03 -0.16 4.78
CA ALA A 190 1.29 -0.04 5.52
C ALA A 190 1.19 -0.71 6.89
N GLY A 191 0.02 -0.62 7.54
CA GLY A 191 -0.23 -1.31 8.80
C GLY A 191 -0.33 -2.83 8.63
N PHE A 192 -0.87 -3.30 7.50
CA PHE A 192 -0.91 -4.72 7.17
C PHE A 192 0.49 -5.27 6.84
N ALA A 193 1.36 -4.50 6.15
CA ALA A 193 2.76 -4.86 5.96
C ALA A 193 3.48 -5.07 7.30
N LEU A 194 3.22 -4.19 8.27
CA LEU A 194 3.76 -4.31 9.62
C LEU A 194 3.20 -5.53 10.38
N GLU A 195 1.90 -5.81 10.31
CA GLU A 195 1.31 -7.00 10.93
C GLU A 195 1.82 -8.30 10.31
N ASN A 196 1.94 -8.37 8.98
CA ASN A 196 2.58 -9.49 8.29
C ASN A 196 4.00 -9.70 8.81
N ARG A 197 4.79 -8.62 8.95
CA ARG A 197 6.13 -8.70 9.51
C ARG A 197 6.15 -9.26 10.93
N VAL A 198 5.24 -8.82 11.79
CA VAL A 198 5.15 -9.32 13.16
C VAL A 198 4.77 -10.80 13.19
N ALA A 199 3.77 -11.21 12.41
CA ALA A 199 3.32 -12.60 12.32
C ALA A 199 4.44 -13.53 11.81
N THR A 200 5.08 -13.16 10.69
CA THR A 200 6.17 -13.96 10.10
C THR A 200 7.39 -13.99 11.01
N THR A 201 7.75 -12.88 11.67
CA THR A 201 8.86 -12.85 12.64
C THR A 201 8.58 -13.75 13.85
N ARG A 202 7.33 -13.83 14.33
CA ARG A 202 6.97 -14.75 15.42
C ARG A 202 7.06 -16.22 15.01
N ALA A 203 6.68 -16.53 13.77
CA ALA A 203 6.74 -17.89 13.23
C ALA A 203 8.18 -18.33 12.95
N LEU A 204 9.01 -17.45 12.41
CA LEU A 204 10.34 -17.74 11.86
C LEU A 204 11.45 -16.95 12.56
N SER A 205 11.34 -16.77 13.88
CA SER A 205 12.21 -15.86 14.66
C SER A 205 13.71 -16.14 14.57
N ASP A 206 14.10 -17.40 14.52
CA ASP A 206 15.48 -17.87 14.33
C ASP A 206 15.99 -17.51 12.93
N ILE A 207 15.22 -17.86 11.90
CA ILE A 207 15.55 -17.57 10.50
C ILE A 207 15.65 -16.07 10.25
N TYR A 208 14.66 -15.30 10.74
CA TYR A 208 14.64 -13.83 10.62
C TYR A 208 15.88 -13.20 11.26
N GLY A 209 16.35 -13.75 12.39
CA GLY A 209 17.51 -13.26 13.11
C GLY A 209 18.84 -13.45 12.36
N GLU A 210 18.95 -14.51 11.56
CA GLU A 210 20.16 -14.88 10.82
C GLU A 210 20.20 -14.24 9.41
N MET A 211 19.04 -13.92 8.83
CA MET A 211 18.93 -13.39 7.47
C MET A 211 19.16 -11.87 7.34
N HIS A 212 19.62 -11.17 8.38
CA HIS A 212 19.90 -9.72 8.33
C HIS A 212 18.78 -8.87 7.69
N VAL A 213 17.52 -9.19 7.99
CA VAL A 213 16.35 -8.52 7.39
C VAL A 213 16.19 -7.10 7.95
N HIS A 214 16.09 -6.12 7.06
CA HIS A 214 15.84 -4.72 7.44
C HIS A 214 14.53 -4.54 8.21
N ARG A 215 14.57 -3.74 9.28
CA ARG A 215 13.40 -3.48 10.13
C ARG A 215 12.51 -2.37 9.58
N LEU A 216 11.19 -2.58 9.64
CA LEU A 216 10.21 -1.58 9.23
C LEU A 216 10.07 -0.41 10.23
N ALA A 217 10.46 -0.60 11.50
CA ALA A 217 10.25 0.37 12.57
C ALA A 217 10.87 1.75 12.26
N GLY A 218 12.02 1.78 11.60
CA GLY A 218 12.71 3.01 11.18
C GLY A 218 11.87 3.91 10.28
N PHE A 219 11.19 3.31 9.29
CA PHE A 219 10.31 4.03 8.38
C PHE A 219 9.17 4.73 9.13
N PHE A 220 8.49 3.99 10.01
CA PHE A 220 7.39 4.50 10.82
C PHE A 220 7.83 5.57 11.82
N ARG A 221 9.01 5.40 12.43
CA ARG A 221 9.62 6.39 13.33
C ARG A 221 9.85 7.70 12.60
N ARG A 222 10.58 7.66 11.48
CA ARG A 222 10.89 8.86 10.67
C ARG A 222 9.63 9.57 10.19
N PHE A 223 8.61 8.81 9.76
CA PHE A 223 7.34 9.41 9.34
C PHE A 223 6.60 10.08 10.50
N ARG A 224 6.49 9.42 11.66
CA ARG A 224 5.89 10.01 12.87
C ARG A 224 6.61 11.29 13.27
N ASP A 225 7.94 11.26 13.31
CA ASP A 225 8.75 12.40 13.71
C ASP A 225 8.58 13.58 12.72
N ALA A 226 8.43 13.31 11.41
CA ALA A 226 8.10 14.31 10.40
C ALA A 226 6.71 14.95 10.60
N LEU A 227 5.68 14.14 10.89
CA LEU A 227 4.34 14.65 11.21
C LEU A 227 4.35 15.54 12.46
N ILE A 228 5.07 15.11 13.50
CA ILE A 228 5.21 15.87 14.76
C ILE A 228 5.96 17.18 14.52
N GLY A 229 7.03 17.16 13.71
CA GLY A 229 7.76 18.36 13.32
C GLY A 229 6.84 19.39 12.65
N MET A 230 6.09 18.96 11.63
CA MET A 230 5.14 19.81 10.90
C MET A 230 4.01 20.36 11.78
N ALA A 231 3.56 19.59 12.78
CA ALA A 231 2.55 20.07 13.74
C ALA A 231 3.06 21.17 14.68
N LYS A 232 4.37 21.18 14.99
CA LYS A 232 4.98 22.24 15.81
C LYS A 232 4.95 23.58 15.08
N ASP A 233 5.25 23.59 13.79
CA ASP A 233 5.28 24.82 12.96
C ASP A 233 3.90 25.47 12.86
N THR A 234 2.85 24.65 12.82
CA THR A 234 1.44 25.11 12.81
C THR A 234 0.86 25.40 14.20
N GLY A 235 1.59 25.08 15.27
CA GLY A 235 1.13 25.26 16.66
C GLY A 235 -0.01 24.32 17.08
N GLY A 236 -0.15 23.16 16.41
CA GLY A 236 -1.24 22.21 16.59
C GLY A 236 -0.77 20.79 16.96
N ARG A 237 -1.71 19.84 16.96
CA ARG A 237 -1.44 18.40 17.15
C ARG A 237 -1.50 17.64 15.82
N VAL A 238 -0.93 16.44 15.81
CA VAL A 238 -1.11 15.44 14.75
C VAL A 238 -2.32 14.58 15.07
N ALA A 239 -3.14 14.29 14.06
CA ALA A 239 -4.22 13.31 14.14
C ALA A 239 -4.35 12.51 12.84
N ILE A 240 -4.90 11.31 12.93
CA ILE A 240 -5.33 10.48 11.80
C ILE A 240 -6.85 10.64 11.67
N LEU A 241 -7.33 11.07 10.50
CA LEU A 241 -8.75 11.12 10.17
C LEU A 241 -9.18 9.81 9.51
N THR A 242 -10.12 9.10 10.12
CA THR A 242 -10.72 7.88 9.59
C THR A 242 -12.18 8.11 9.21
N PRO A 243 -12.69 7.44 8.16
CA PRO A 243 -14.13 7.40 7.85
C PRO A 243 -14.94 6.59 8.89
N GLY A 244 -14.27 5.88 9.79
CA GLY A 244 -14.90 5.14 10.89
C GLY A 244 -14.95 3.61 10.68
N PRO A 245 -15.58 2.87 11.61
CA PRO A 245 -15.54 1.40 11.67
C PRO A 245 -16.16 0.69 10.47
N LEU A 246 -16.97 1.37 9.67
CA LEU A 246 -17.61 0.83 8.47
C LEU A 246 -16.74 0.92 7.21
N ASN A 247 -15.46 1.20 7.35
CA ASN A 247 -14.52 1.22 6.24
C ASN A 247 -13.67 -0.07 6.19
N GLU A 248 -13.36 -0.53 4.98
CA GLU A 248 -12.64 -1.79 4.75
C GLU A 248 -11.24 -1.86 5.38
N THR A 249 -10.56 -0.72 5.54
CA THR A 249 -9.22 -0.62 6.12
C THR A 249 -9.21 0.00 7.51
N TYR A 250 -10.36 0.09 8.20
CA TYR A 250 -10.44 0.70 9.53
C TYR A 250 -9.49 0.06 10.55
N TYR A 251 -9.34 -1.28 10.51
CA TYR A 251 -8.37 -2.00 11.35
C TYR A 251 -6.97 -1.38 11.23
N GLU A 252 -6.50 -1.16 10.00
CA GLU A 252 -5.19 -0.58 9.73
C GLU A 252 -5.07 0.83 10.33
N HIS A 253 -6.13 1.64 10.23
CA HIS A 253 -6.13 3.02 10.74
C HIS A 253 -5.95 3.01 12.27
N ALA A 254 -6.72 2.17 12.97
CA ALA A 254 -6.62 2.01 14.41
C ALA A 254 -5.28 1.41 14.85
N TYR A 255 -4.79 0.43 14.09
CA TYR A 255 -3.52 -0.21 14.36
C TYR A 255 -2.34 0.77 14.26
N ILE A 256 -2.24 1.52 13.17
CA ILE A 256 -1.19 2.52 12.96
C ILE A 256 -1.30 3.65 13.99
N ALA A 257 -2.52 4.13 14.29
CA ALA A 257 -2.74 5.15 15.30
C ALA A 257 -2.17 4.73 16.67
N ARG A 258 -2.46 3.49 17.08
CA ARG A 258 -1.90 2.89 18.31
C ARG A 258 -0.39 2.73 18.23
N TYR A 259 0.13 2.20 17.13
CA TYR A 259 1.56 1.93 16.94
C TYR A 259 2.41 3.21 16.97
N LEU A 260 1.91 4.30 16.39
CA LEU A 260 2.61 5.59 16.34
C LEU A 260 2.29 6.50 17.53
N GLY A 261 1.27 6.18 18.33
CA GLY A 261 0.79 7.03 19.42
C GLY A 261 0.11 8.32 18.93
N ILE A 262 -0.60 8.24 17.80
CA ILE A 262 -1.31 9.38 17.19
C ILE A 262 -2.82 9.21 17.43
N MET A 263 -3.52 10.32 17.68
CA MET A 263 -4.98 10.29 17.87
C MET A 263 -5.69 9.83 16.60
N LEU A 264 -6.60 8.86 16.72
CA LEU A 264 -7.55 8.48 15.67
C LEU A 264 -8.84 9.25 15.87
N LEU A 265 -9.27 10.01 14.86
CA LEU A 265 -10.44 10.88 14.90
C LEU A 265 -11.36 10.59 13.71
N GLU A 266 -12.66 10.74 13.90
CA GLU A 266 -13.66 10.79 12.83
C GLU A 266 -14.06 12.23 12.52
N GLY A 267 -14.77 12.45 11.41
CA GLY A 267 -15.14 13.80 10.96
C GLY A 267 -15.92 14.62 12.01
N GLU A 268 -16.74 13.95 12.83
CA GLU A 268 -17.52 14.56 13.91
C GLU A 268 -16.71 14.95 15.16
N ASP A 269 -15.54 14.32 15.37
CA ASP A 269 -14.62 14.67 16.45
C ASP A 269 -13.97 16.04 16.20
N LEU A 270 -14.04 16.52 14.96
CA LEU A 270 -13.43 17.74 14.47
C LEU A 270 -14.46 18.86 14.26
N THR A 271 -13.98 20.10 14.33
CA THR A 271 -14.75 21.29 14.00
C THR A 271 -13.82 22.41 13.58
N VAL A 272 -14.27 23.27 12.67
CA VAL A 272 -13.51 24.48 12.29
C VAL A 272 -14.02 25.66 13.10
N SER A 273 -13.10 26.36 13.77
CA SER A 273 -13.40 27.54 14.57
C SER A 273 -12.33 28.61 14.35
N SER A 274 -12.77 29.82 14.00
CA SER A 274 -11.87 30.95 13.68
C SER A 274 -10.80 30.58 12.63
N GLY A 275 -11.22 29.86 11.59
CA GLY A 275 -10.35 29.41 10.50
C GLY A 275 -9.35 28.31 10.85
N LYS A 276 -9.41 27.74 12.06
CA LYS A 276 -8.52 26.65 12.51
C LYS A 276 -9.29 25.35 12.70
N LEU A 277 -8.66 24.24 12.32
CA LEU A 277 -9.19 22.91 12.62
C LEU A 277 -8.97 22.58 14.10
N MET A 278 -10.03 22.19 14.78
CA MET A 278 -10.04 21.90 16.21
C MET A 278 -10.58 20.50 16.47
N VAL A 279 -10.04 19.79 17.45
CA VAL A 279 -10.61 18.55 18.01
C VAL A 279 -11.42 18.85 19.27
N ARG A 280 -12.56 18.17 19.42
CA ARG A 280 -13.39 18.20 20.62
C ARG A 280 -12.81 17.28 21.69
N THR A 281 -12.45 17.85 22.84
CA THR A 281 -11.89 17.10 23.97
C THR A 281 -12.65 17.43 25.24
N VAL A 282 -12.51 16.59 26.26
CA VAL A 282 -13.08 16.85 27.59
C VAL A 282 -12.57 18.15 28.24
N SER A 283 -11.41 18.66 27.79
CA SER A 283 -10.81 19.92 28.24
C SER A 283 -11.08 21.09 27.28
N GLY A 284 -12.11 20.98 26.44
CA GLY A 284 -12.47 21.96 25.42
C GLY A 284 -11.78 21.75 24.06
N LEU A 285 -11.91 22.73 23.17
CA LEU A 285 -11.36 22.66 21.82
C LEU A 285 -9.82 22.78 21.83
N LYS A 286 -9.15 21.93 21.05
CA LYS A 286 -7.69 21.94 20.88
C LYS A 286 -7.32 21.98 19.40
N PRO A 287 -6.31 22.76 18.98
CA PRO A 287 -5.95 22.86 17.56
C PRO A 287 -5.30 21.58 17.03
N ILE A 288 -5.65 21.24 15.79
CA ILE A 288 -5.00 20.23 14.95
C ILE A 288 -4.20 20.97 13.87
N GLY A 289 -2.90 20.68 13.80
CA GLY A 289 -1.98 21.31 12.85
C GLY A 289 -1.64 20.39 11.68
N VAL A 290 -1.77 19.07 11.89
CA VAL A 290 -1.53 18.05 10.87
C VAL A 290 -2.63 17.00 10.93
N LEU A 291 -3.24 16.73 9.79
CA LEU A 291 -4.30 15.74 9.63
C LEU A 291 -3.90 14.70 8.58
N TRP A 292 -3.52 13.51 9.03
CA TRP A 292 -3.31 12.36 8.15
C TRP A 292 -4.65 11.76 7.78
N ARG A 293 -5.14 12.09 6.59
CA ARG A 293 -6.44 11.61 6.10
C ARG A 293 -6.34 10.18 5.58
N ARG A 294 -7.34 9.38 5.91
CA ARG A 294 -7.55 8.01 5.45
C ARG A 294 -8.86 7.86 4.67
N LEU A 295 -9.25 8.94 3.99
CA LEU A 295 -10.44 9.02 3.15
C LEU A 295 -10.14 9.86 1.91
N ASP A 296 -10.93 9.62 0.86
CA ASP A 296 -10.82 10.31 -0.42
C ASP A 296 -11.16 11.78 -0.30
N ALA A 297 -10.42 12.62 -1.03
CA ALA A 297 -10.44 14.05 -0.84
C ALA A 297 -11.85 14.65 -1.03
N ALA A 298 -12.65 14.13 -1.97
CA ALA A 298 -14.02 14.59 -2.21
C ALA A 298 -14.94 14.50 -0.98
N PHE A 299 -14.69 13.55 -0.06
CA PHE A 299 -15.51 13.36 1.14
C PHE A 299 -15.05 14.22 2.33
N ALA A 300 -13.92 14.93 2.21
CA ALA A 300 -13.28 15.60 3.32
C ALA A 300 -14.09 16.78 3.89
N ASP A 301 -14.85 17.49 3.04
CA ASP A 301 -15.62 18.67 3.44
C ASP A 301 -16.96 18.75 2.70
N PRO A 302 -18.10 18.56 3.40
CA PRO A 302 -19.41 18.63 2.76
C PRO A 302 -19.83 20.06 2.36
N LEU A 303 -19.16 21.12 2.82
CA LEU A 303 -19.51 22.50 2.43
C LEU A 303 -18.95 22.89 1.05
N GLU A 304 -17.71 22.50 0.76
CA GLU A 304 -17.01 22.90 -0.48
C GLU A 304 -16.85 21.76 -1.49
N LEU A 305 -16.98 20.49 -1.09
CA LEU A 305 -16.76 19.33 -1.95
C LEU A 305 -18.06 18.53 -2.16
N ARG A 306 -18.22 17.40 -1.47
CA ARG A 306 -19.33 16.48 -1.68
C ARG A 306 -20.42 16.67 -0.60
N PRO A 307 -21.59 17.27 -0.92
CA PRO A 307 -22.56 17.72 0.08
C PRO A 307 -23.29 16.61 0.83
N ASP A 308 -23.33 15.39 0.28
CA ASP A 308 -23.87 14.18 0.93
C ASP A 308 -22.82 13.45 1.79
N SER A 309 -21.58 13.97 1.91
CA SER A 309 -20.57 13.36 2.77
C SER A 309 -20.97 13.46 4.26
N GLN A 310 -20.97 12.31 4.93
CA GLN A 310 -21.21 12.19 6.38
C GLN A 310 -19.93 11.92 7.18
N ILE A 311 -18.80 11.76 6.51
CA ILE A 311 -17.50 11.38 7.10
C ILE A 311 -16.49 12.52 7.12
N GLY A 312 -16.81 13.63 6.44
CA GLY A 312 -15.99 14.83 6.39
C GLY A 312 -16.23 15.80 7.56
N THR A 313 -15.48 16.88 7.57
CA THR A 313 -15.63 17.97 8.55
C THR A 313 -15.95 19.28 7.82
N PRO A 314 -17.13 19.89 8.06
CA PRO A 314 -17.49 21.18 7.48
C PRO A 314 -16.42 22.27 7.69
N GLY A 315 -15.97 22.90 6.61
CA GLY A 315 -15.00 24.00 6.62
C GLY A 315 -13.53 23.54 6.61
N LEU A 316 -13.27 22.24 6.50
CA LEU A 316 -11.91 21.70 6.43
C LEU A 316 -11.13 22.25 5.22
N VAL A 317 -11.78 22.43 4.06
CA VAL A 317 -11.14 23.00 2.87
C VAL A 317 -10.70 24.44 3.13
N GLU A 318 -11.55 25.26 3.76
CA GLU A 318 -11.20 26.62 4.15
C GLU A 318 -9.98 26.68 5.09
N ALA A 319 -9.94 25.79 6.10
CA ALA A 319 -8.80 25.71 7.03
C ALA A 319 -7.50 25.32 6.32
N ILE A 320 -7.56 24.36 5.38
CA ILE A 320 -6.41 23.95 4.55
C ILE A 320 -5.97 25.12 3.67
N ARG A 321 -6.90 25.78 2.97
CA ARG A 321 -6.61 26.91 2.08
C ARG A 321 -6.02 28.12 2.82
N SER A 322 -6.41 28.32 4.07
CA SER A 322 -5.88 29.36 4.96
C SER A 322 -4.52 28.97 5.57
N GLY A 323 -4.03 27.76 5.32
CA GLY A 323 -2.75 27.27 5.80
C GLY A 323 -2.69 26.98 7.31
N THR A 324 -3.85 26.82 7.98
CA THR A 324 -3.88 26.58 9.43
C THR A 324 -3.73 25.11 9.80
N VAL A 325 -3.90 24.21 8.82
CA VAL A 325 -3.71 22.76 8.97
C VAL A 325 -3.08 22.19 7.69
N SER A 326 -2.15 21.25 7.86
CA SER A 326 -1.59 20.45 6.76
C SER A 326 -2.34 19.13 6.63
N ALA A 327 -2.86 18.82 5.44
CA ALA A 327 -3.43 17.51 5.14
C ALA A 327 -2.35 16.57 4.57
N VAL A 328 -2.35 15.33 5.06
CA VAL A 328 -1.44 14.27 4.60
C VAL A 328 -2.27 13.16 3.96
N ASN A 329 -2.25 12.96 2.65
CA ASN A 329 -1.73 13.88 1.62
C ASN A 329 -2.66 15.09 1.41
N ALA A 330 -2.20 16.09 0.67
CA ALA A 330 -3.02 17.25 0.30
C ALA A 330 -4.29 16.81 -0.44
N LEU A 331 -5.35 17.62 -0.37
CA LEU A 331 -6.57 17.37 -1.15
C LEU A 331 -6.26 17.53 -2.64
N GLY A 332 -6.77 16.62 -3.47
CA GLY A 332 -6.48 16.59 -4.91
C GLY A 332 -5.24 15.77 -5.31
N SER A 333 -4.49 15.24 -4.33
CA SER A 333 -3.33 14.39 -4.62
C SER A 333 -3.68 13.10 -5.37
N GLY A 334 -4.92 12.61 -5.24
CA GLY A 334 -5.44 11.46 -5.99
C GLY A 334 -5.43 11.64 -7.50
N LEU A 335 -5.24 12.86 -8.02
CA LEU A 335 -5.10 13.11 -9.44
C LEU A 335 -4.00 12.25 -10.07
N MET A 336 -2.91 12.02 -9.35
CA MET A 336 -1.78 11.20 -9.82
C MET A 336 -2.08 9.70 -9.90
N GLU A 337 -3.22 9.24 -9.37
CA GLU A 337 -3.69 7.85 -9.57
C GLU A 337 -4.45 7.67 -10.90
N THR A 338 -4.73 8.76 -11.63
CA THR A 338 -5.48 8.73 -12.90
C THR A 338 -4.73 7.88 -13.95
N ARG A 339 -5.33 6.76 -14.37
CA ARG A 339 -4.70 5.77 -15.27
C ARG A 339 -4.13 6.39 -16.56
N ALA A 340 -4.85 7.30 -17.20
CA ALA A 340 -4.37 7.95 -18.42
C ALA A 340 -3.10 8.79 -18.24
N LEU A 341 -2.81 9.31 -17.03
CA LEU A 341 -1.58 10.09 -16.79
C LEU A 341 -0.32 9.26 -17.00
N LEU A 342 -0.38 7.93 -16.82
CA LEU A 342 0.74 7.02 -17.07
C LEU A 342 1.32 7.17 -18.48
N SER A 343 0.48 7.46 -19.48
CA SER A 343 0.92 7.65 -20.87
C SER A 343 1.78 8.90 -21.09
N PHE A 344 1.67 9.89 -20.19
CA PHE A 344 2.38 11.16 -20.30
C PHE A 344 3.65 11.22 -19.44
N LEU A 345 3.78 10.38 -18.40
CA LEU A 345 4.88 10.44 -17.44
C LEU A 345 6.29 10.41 -18.08
N PRO A 346 6.60 9.56 -19.08
CA PRO A 346 7.93 9.58 -19.70
C PRO A 346 8.24 10.93 -20.36
N ARG A 347 7.27 11.54 -21.05
CA ARG A 347 7.45 12.85 -21.67
C ARG A 347 7.60 13.94 -20.62
N ILE A 348 6.81 13.89 -19.54
CA ILE A 348 6.88 14.87 -18.45
C ILE A 348 8.25 14.80 -17.74
N SER A 349 8.77 13.60 -17.46
CA SER A 349 10.10 13.41 -16.86
C SER A 349 11.20 14.09 -17.69
N ARG A 350 11.23 13.86 -19.01
CA ARG A 350 12.17 14.52 -19.92
C ARG A 350 12.05 16.04 -19.93
N GLU A 351 10.83 16.57 -19.95
CA GLU A 351 10.57 18.01 -20.04
C GLU A 351 10.87 18.76 -18.73
N LEU A 352 10.61 18.14 -17.58
CA LEU A 352 10.84 18.77 -16.27
C LEU A 352 12.25 18.54 -15.74
N ARG A 353 12.82 17.35 -15.98
CA ARG A 353 14.07 16.91 -15.34
C ARG A 353 15.18 16.55 -16.31
N GLY A 354 14.91 16.45 -17.61
CA GLY A 354 15.90 16.07 -18.61
C GLY A 354 16.34 14.60 -18.53
N GLU A 355 15.60 13.76 -17.80
CA GLU A 355 15.95 12.37 -17.54
C GLU A 355 14.78 11.42 -17.84
N GLU A 356 15.11 10.18 -18.18
CA GLU A 356 14.14 9.09 -18.29
C GLU A 356 13.70 8.59 -16.90
N LEU A 357 12.55 7.92 -16.86
CA LEU A 357 12.08 7.24 -15.65
C LEU A 357 13.01 6.07 -15.33
N LEU A 358 13.56 6.04 -14.12
CA LEU A 358 14.41 4.95 -13.63
C LEU A 358 13.62 3.64 -13.48
N LEU A 359 12.37 3.74 -13.02
CA LEU A 359 11.41 2.64 -13.01
C LEU A 359 10.33 2.88 -14.07
N PRO A 360 10.20 2.03 -15.08
CA PRO A 360 9.16 2.18 -16.09
C PRO A 360 7.78 1.89 -15.49
N SER A 361 6.75 2.52 -16.05
CA SER A 361 5.35 2.10 -15.84
C SER A 361 4.98 1.00 -16.83
N VAL A 362 3.87 0.29 -16.57
CA VAL A 362 3.20 -0.49 -17.61
C VAL A 362 2.92 0.38 -18.85
N ALA A 363 3.21 -0.15 -20.04
CA ALA A 363 2.98 0.55 -21.29
C ALA A 363 1.49 0.92 -21.42
N THR A 364 1.21 2.21 -21.57
CA THR A 364 -0.14 2.78 -21.48
C THR A 364 -0.35 3.78 -22.61
N TRP A 365 -1.48 3.65 -23.31
CA TRP A 365 -1.88 4.49 -24.44
C TRP A 365 -3.25 5.10 -24.15
N TRP A 366 -3.34 6.42 -24.18
CA TRP A 366 -4.62 7.11 -24.03
C TRP A 366 -5.30 7.26 -25.39
N CYS A 367 -6.49 6.66 -25.54
CA CYS A 367 -7.22 6.63 -26.80
C CYS A 367 -7.83 7.99 -27.20
N GLY A 368 -7.60 9.04 -26.40
CA GLY A 368 -7.93 10.42 -26.77
C GLY A 368 -6.99 11.01 -27.83
N GLN A 369 -5.85 10.38 -28.08
CA GLN A 369 -4.94 10.71 -29.17
C GLN A 369 -5.10 9.69 -30.32
N ASP A 370 -5.16 10.16 -31.57
CA ASP A 370 -5.53 9.31 -32.71
C ASP A 370 -4.54 8.16 -32.95
N ASN A 371 -3.23 8.43 -32.87
CA ASN A 371 -2.20 7.41 -33.10
C ASN A 371 -2.24 6.31 -32.02
N GLU A 372 -2.41 6.73 -30.78
CA GLU A 372 -2.50 5.87 -29.59
C GLU A 372 -3.77 5.01 -29.65
N ARG A 373 -4.91 5.61 -30.03
CA ARG A 373 -6.15 4.87 -30.28
C ARG A 373 -5.97 3.81 -31.36
N ASP A 374 -5.40 4.18 -32.49
CA ASP A 374 -5.22 3.28 -33.62
C ASP A 374 -4.25 2.13 -33.28
N HIS A 375 -3.21 2.42 -32.48
CA HIS A 375 -2.32 1.39 -31.93
C HIS A 375 -3.06 0.38 -31.04
N VAL A 376 -3.90 0.87 -30.12
CA VAL A 376 -4.71 0.01 -29.24
C VAL A 376 -5.66 -0.85 -30.05
N LEU A 377 -6.32 -0.29 -31.06
CA LEU A 377 -7.24 -1.04 -31.92
C LEU A 377 -6.52 -2.07 -32.80
N ALA A 378 -5.31 -1.77 -33.29
CA ALA A 378 -4.52 -2.69 -34.10
C ALA A 378 -3.96 -3.88 -33.28
N ASN A 379 -3.70 -3.67 -31.99
CA ASN A 379 -3.11 -4.67 -31.09
C ASN A 379 -4.10 -5.19 -30.04
N PHE A 380 -5.39 -5.01 -30.28
CA PHE A 380 -6.46 -5.13 -29.29
C PHE A 380 -6.40 -6.42 -28.45
N ASP A 381 -6.09 -7.55 -29.06
CA ASP A 381 -6.10 -8.86 -28.39
C ASP A 381 -5.01 -8.97 -27.29
N ARG A 382 -3.96 -8.16 -27.37
CA ARG A 382 -2.87 -8.08 -26.37
C ARG A 382 -3.06 -6.94 -25.37
N MET A 383 -4.14 -6.16 -25.52
CA MET A 383 -4.40 -4.97 -24.73
C MET A 383 -5.42 -5.24 -23.64
N VAL A 384 -5.16 -4.65 -22.48
CA VAL A 384 -6.11 -4.46 -21.40
C VAL A 384 -6.72 -3.08 -21.58
N VAL A 385 -8.02 -3.01 -21.89
CA VAL A 385 -8.72 -1.77 -22.18
C VAL A 385 -9.67 -1.42 -21.04
N GLY A 386 -9.64 -0.18 -20.58
CA GLY A 386 -10.52 0.28 -19.51
C GLY A 386 -10.65 1.81 -19.45
N PRO A 387 -11.34 2.35 -18.42
CA PRO A 387 -11.61 3.77 -18.31
C PRO A 387 -10.34 4.59 -18.10
N ALA A 388 -10.19 5.68 -18.86
CA ALA A 388 -9.05 6.59 -18.80
C ALA A 388 -8.89 7.27 -17.43
N LEU A 389 -10.01 7.57 -16.79
CA LEU A 389 -10.08 8.31 -15.52
C LEU A 389 -10.15 7.41 -14.28
N SER A 390 -10.03 6.08 -14.44
CA SER A 390 -10.01 5.16 -13.31
C SER A 390 -8.77 5.39 -12.45
N THR A 391 -8.95 5.41 -11.13
CA THR A 391 -7.89 5.41 -10.12
C THR A 391 -7.61 4.00 -9.57
N ARG A 392 -8.38 3.01 -10.02
CA ARG A 392 -8.17 1.60 -9.67
C ARG A 392 -7.17 0.98 -10.63
N LEU A 393 -6.42 0.00 -10.12
CA LEU A 393 -5.53 -0.82 -10.94
C LEU A 393 -6.35 -1.57 -11.99
N ALA A 394 -5.75 -1.88 -13.13
CA ALA A 394 -6.42 -2.62 -14.20
C ALA A 394 -7.02 -3.95 -13.72
N PHE A 395 -6.36 -4.59 -12.75
CA PHE A 395 -6.78 -5.85 -12.12
C PHE A 395 -7.60 -5.65 -10.83
N GLU A 396 -8.11 -4.46 -10.55
CA GLU A 396 -9.09 -4.20 -9.47
C GLU A 396 -10.41 -3.62 -10.02
N ASP A 397 -10.53 -3.57 -11.36
CA ASP A 397 -11.62 -2.92 -12.06
C ASP A 397 -12.48 -3.92 -12.87
N ASP A 398 -13.02 -4.89 -12.12
CA ASP A 398 -13.71 -6.10 -12.61
C ASP A 398 -14.88 -5.83 -13.56
N ASP A 399 -15.51 -4.66 -13.50
CA ASP A 399 -16.67 -4.32 -14.34
C ASP A 399 -16.30 -3.49 -15.58
N ALA A 400 -15.19 -2.75 -15.55
CA ALA A 400 -14.89 -1.76 -16.58
C ALA A 400 -13.62 -2.04 -17.40
N THR A 401 -12.71 -2.88 -16.88
CA THR A 401 -11.45 -3.21 -17.56
C THR A 401 -11.49 -4.63 -18.13
N ARG A 402 -11.09 -4.80 -19.40
CA ARG A 402 -11.23 -6.06 -20.15
C ARG A 402 -9.95 -6.37 -20.93
N LEU A 403 -9.55 -7.64 -20.93
CA LEU A 403 -8.51 -8.15 -21.81
C LEU A 403 -9.11 -8.44 -23.19
N GLY A 404 -8.55 -7.85 -24.25
CA GLY A 404 -9.11 -7.97 -25.60
C GLY A 404 -9.25 -9.40 -26.10
N SER A 405 -8.30 -10.29 -25.79
CA SER A 405 -8.36 -11.71 -26.17
C SER A 405 -9.46 -12.53 -25.47
N MET A 406 -10.03 -12.01 -24.38
CA MET A 406 -11.08 -12.69 -23.60
C MET A 406 -12.49 -12.22 -24.00
N LEU A 407 -12.61 -11.24 -24.90
CA LEU A 407 -13.89 -10.71 -25.37
C LEU A 407 -14.44 -11.57 -26.51
N SER A 408 -15.75 -11.80 -26.50
CA SER A 408 -16.45 -12.33 -27.67
C SER A 408 -16.44 -11.33 -28.82
N ASP A 409 -16.66 -11.79 -30.06
CA ASP A 409 -16.70 -10.92 -31.24
C ASP A 409 -17.72 -9.77 -31.11
N ALA A 410 -18.86 -10.02 -30.47
CA ALA A 410 -19.90 -9.02 -30.23
C ALA A 410 -19.44 -7.96 -29.23
N GLU A 411 -18.90 -8.37 -28.08
CA GLU A 411 -18.36 -7.45 -27.05
C GLU A 411 -17.19 -6.64 -27.60
N ARG A 412 -16.32 -7.26 -28.40
CA ARG A 412 -15.22 -6.60 -29.09
C ARG A 412 -15.73 -5.52 -30.04
N ALA A 413 -16.70 -5.83 -30.90
CA ALA A 413 -17.26 -4.86 -31.84
C ALA A 413 -17.90 -3.66 -31.11
N GLU A 414 -18.61 -3.90 -30.01
CA GLU A 414 -19.19 -2.85 -29.17
C GLU A 414 -18.11 -1.94 -28.55
N LEU A 415 -17.10 -2.54 -27.91
CA LEU A 415 -16.03 -1.78 -27.26
C LEU A 415 -15.20 -0.98 -28.29
N VAL A 416 -14.92 -1.55 -29.45
CA VAL A 416 -14.25 -0.85 -30.56
C VAL A 416 -15.08 0.34 -31.05
N ALA A 417 -16.40 0.19 -31.19
CA ALA A 417 -17.28 1.30 -31.59
C ALA A 417 -17.26 2.43 -30.54
N ARG A 418 -17.29 2.08 -29.25
CA ARG A 418 -17.19 3.06 -28.15
C ARG A 418 -15.86 3.80 -28.12
N ILE A 419 -14.74 3.10 -28.32
CA ILE A 419 -13.41 3.71 -28.39
C ILE A 419 -13.31 4.68 -29.58
N LYS A 420 -13.90 4.34 -30.73
CA LYS A 420 -13.92 5.22 -31.90
C LYS A 420 -14.80 6.46 -31.67
N GLY A 421 -15.90 6.34 -30.94
CA GLY A 421 -16.82 7.44 -30.64
C GLY A 421 -16.34 8.39 -29.53
N SER A 422 -15.73 7.84 -28.48
CA SER A 422 -15.32 8.57 -27.27
C SER A 422 -13.95 8.13 -26.77
N GLY A 423 -12.94 8.18 -27.63
CA GLY A 423 -11.59 7.68 -27.33
C GLY A 423 -10.97 8.28 -26.06
N GLY A 424 -11.28 9.53 -25.72
CA GLY A 424 -10.80 10.19 -24.50
C GLY A 424 -11.21 9.50 -23.20
N ASP A 425 -12.25 8.66 -23.22
CA ASP A 425 -12.73 7.94 -22.04
C ASP A 425 -11.99 6.60 -21.82
N PHE A 426 -11.10 6.21 -22.74
CA PHE A 426 -10.44 4.90 -22.72
C PHE A 426 -8.92 4.99 -22.73
N VAL A 427 -8.31 3.99 -22.11
CA VAL A 427 -6.89 3.69 -22.24
C VAL A 427 -6.72 2.22 -22.61
N GLY A 428 -5.70 1.93 -23.41
CA GLY A 428 -5.15 0.58 -23.56
C GLY A 428 -3.87 0.46 -22.75
N GLN A 429 -3.67 -0.68 -22.09
CA GLN A 429 -2.43 -1.04 -21.42
C GLN A 429 -1.96 -2.40 -21.90
N GLU A 430 -0.65 -2.63 -21.96
CA GLU A 430 -0.13 -3.95 -22.30
C GLU A 430 -0.49 -4.96 -21.21
N ALA A 431 -0.93 -6.16 -21.61
CA ALA A 431 -1.20 -7.23 -20.66
C ALA A 431 0.11 -7.72 -20.01
N VAL A 432 0.31 -7.38 -18.74
CA VAL A 432 1.53 -7.75 -18.01
C VAL A 432 1.43 -9.18 -17.47
N THR A 433 2.44 -9.98 -17.76
CA THR A 433 2.72 -11.25 -17.08
C THR A 433 3.59 -10.97 -15.87
N LEU A 434 3.09 -11.32 -14.68
CA LEU A 434 3.81 -11.09 -13.42
C LEU A 434 4.72 -12.27 -13.08
N SER A 435 5.82 -11.99 -12.39
CA SER A 435 6.67 -13.03 -11.82
C SER A 435 5.95 -13.88 -10.77
N THR A 436 6.49 -15.07 -10.53
CA THR A 436 6.01 -16.00 -9.50
C THR A 436 6.88 -15.98 -8.26
N THR A 437 6.27 -16.19 -7.10
CA THR A 437 6.95 -16.40 -5.81
C THR A 437 6.46 -17.70 -5.17
N PRO A 438 7.28 -18.41 -4.36
CA PRO A 438 6.85 -19.61 -3.67
C PRO A 438 5.78 -19.32 -2.61
N VAL A 439 4.74 -20.14 -2.59
CA VAL A 439 3.71 -20.19 -1.55
C VAL A 439 3.66 -21.58 -0.95
N TYR A 440 3.53 -21.68 0.36
CA TYR A 440 3.39 -22.95 1.05
C TYR A 440 1.93 -23.44 1.03
N VAL A 441 1.67 -24.51 0.30
CA VAL A 441 0.35 -25.12 0.13
C VAL A 441 0.45 -26.63 0.33
N GLY A 442 -0.36 -27.19 1.23
CA GLY A 442 -0.48 -28.64 1.39
C GLY A 442 0.82 -29.37 1.75
N GLY A 443 1.80 -28.69 2.38
CA GLY A 443 3.10 -29.26 2.73
C GLY A 443 4.24 -28.93 1.75
N TRP A 444 3.92 -28.33 0.61
CA TRP A 444 4.85 -28.09 -0.50
C TRP A 444 4.92 -26.62 -0.88
N LEU A 445 5.96 -26.25 -1.61
CA LEU A 445 6.04 -24.94 -2.25
C LEU A 445 5.46 -25.01 -3.67
N GLU A 446 4.66 -24.02 -4.02
CA GLU A 446 4.11 -23.85 -5.37
C GLU A 446 4.38 -22.42 -5.87
N PRO A 447 4.74 -22.22 -7.15
CA PRO A 447 4.89 -20.88 -7.71
C PRO A 447 3.52 -20.25 -7.93
N ARG A 448 3.36 -19.01 -7.46
CA ARG A 448 2.14 -18.22 -7.61
C ARG A 448 2.49 -16.80 -8.04
N PRO A 449 1.71 -16.18 -8.94
CA PRO A 449 2.00 -14.82 -9.41
C PRO A 449 1.93 -13.82 -8.26
N ALA A 450 2.83 -12.85 -8.26
CA ALA A 450 2.93 -11.86 -7.20
C ALA A 450 3.03 -10.41 -7.71
N SER A 451 2.45 -9.50 -6.93
CA SER A 451 2.70 -8.07 -7.02
C SER A 451 3.18 -7.55 -5.67
N LEU A 452 3.93 -6.46 -5.68
CA LEU A 452 4.57 -5.85 -4.52
C LEU A 452 4.07 -4.43 -4.34
N ARG A 453 3.48 -4.12 -3.18
CA ARG A 453 3.18 -2.74 -2.77
C ARG A 453 4.30 -2.20 -1.89
N VAL A 454 4.91 -1.09 -2.32
CA VAL A 454 6.00 -0.39 -1.62
C VAL A 454 5.51 0.97 -1.10
N TYR A 455 5.97 1.38 0.08
CA TYR A 455 5.54 2.63 0.73
C TYR A 455 6.67 3.65 0.82
N LEU A 456 6.33 4.92 0.58
CA LEU A 456 7.23 6.06 0.71
C LEU A 456 6.63 7.08 1.67
N ALA A 457 7.49 7.65 2.52
CA ALA A 457 7.12 8.70 3.47
C ALA A 457 8.04 9.90 3.32
N ARG A 458 7.48 11.11 3.27
CA ARG A 458 8.25 12.35 3.28
C ARG A 458 8.71 12.64 4.70
N THR A 459 9.98 13.01 4.82
CA THR A 459 10.64 13.41 6.06
C THR A 459 11.27 14.79 5.88
N ALA A 460 11.87 15.34 6.93
CA ALA A 460 12.61 16.59 6.84
C ALA A 460 13.80 16.52 5.86
N ASP A 461 14.39 15.32 5.68
CA ASP A 461 15.57 15.09 4.84
C ASP A 461 15.21 14.55 3.44
N GLY A 462 13.93 14.58 3.06
CA GLY A 462 13.44 14.01 1.81
C GLY A 462 12.65 12.71 2.00
N TRP A 463 12.57 11.87 0.97
CA TRP A 463 11.79 10.63 0.99
C TRP A 463 12.53 9.49 1.69
N THR A 464 11.85 8.80 2.62
CA THR A 464 12.26 7.48 3.10
C THR A 464 11.39 6.43 2.43
N VAL A 465 12.02 5.39 1.88
CA VAL A 465 11.33 4.19 1.36
C VAL A 465 11.27 3.16 2.49
N MET A 466 10.12 2.49 2.66
CA MET A 466 10.00 1.38 3.60
C MET A 466 10.88 0.23 3.13
N PRO A 467 11.82 -0.34 3.91
CA PRO A 467 12.65 -1.46 3.46
C PRO A 467 11.88 -2.78 3.55
N GLY A 468 10.90 -2.92 2.66
CA GLY A 468 9.90 -3.96 2.63
C GLY A 468 8.56 -3.41 2.14
N GLY A 469 7.49 -4.14 2.42
CA GLY A 469 6.17 -3.77 1.94
C GLY A 469 5.20 -4.93 2.11
N PHE A 470 4.22 -4.95 1.22
CA PHE A 470 3.16 -5.95 1.24
C PHE A 470 3.07 -6.58 -0.14
N ALA A 471 3.24 -7.90 -0.23
CA ALA A 471 3.09 -8.62 -1.50
C ALA A 471 1.71 -9.29 -1.57
N ARG A 472 1.04 -9.17 -2.72
CA ARG A 472 -0.18 -9.91 -3.04
C ARG A 472 0.20 -11.10 -3.88
N VAL A 473 -0.28 -12.28 -3.52
CA VAL A 473 0.06 -13.52 -4.21
C VAL A 473 -1.23 -14.24 -4.64
N GLY A 474 -1.32 -14.64 -5.90
CA GLY A 474 -2.53 -15.23 -6.47
C GLY A 474 -2.90 -16.61 -5.90
N PHE A 475 -4.19 -16.92 -5.82
CA PHE A 475 -4.70 -18.26 -5.47
C PHE A 475 -4.62 -19.29 -6.61
N SER A 476 -4.40 -18.86 -7.86
CA SER A 476 -4.23 -19.70 -9.04
C SER A 476 -2.79 -19.60 -9.58
N GLN A 477 -2.43 -20.43 -10.57
CA GLN A 477 -1.17 -20.33 -11.30
C GLN A 477 -1.30 -19.45 -12.57
N ASP A 478 -2.43 -18.77 -12.76
CA ASP A 478 -2.62 -17.88 -13.90
C ASP A 478 -1.85 -16.57 -13.65
N THR A 479 -0.78 -16.36 -14.42
CA THR A 479 0.19 -15.27 -14.22
C THR A 479 -0.21 -13.95 -14.84
N THR A 480 -1.36 -13.89 -15.50
CA THR A 480 -1.91 -12.64 -16.01
C THR A 480 -2.21 -11.72 -14.84
N ALA A 481 -1.76 -10.46 -14.86
CA ALA A 481 -2.07 -9.52 -13.77
C ALA A 481 -3.59 -9.43 -13.47
N ILE A 482 -4.43 -9.56 -14.49
CA ILE A 482 -5.90 -9.62 -14.37
C ILE A 482 -6.37 -10.81 -13.53
N ALA A 483 -5.68 -11.95 -13.55
CA ALA A 483 -6.08 -13.12 -12.76
C ALA A 483 -5.98 -12.89 -11.25
N MET A 484 -5.20 -11.90 -10.81
CA MET A 484 -5.15 -11.46 -9.41
C MET A 484 -6.48 -10.86 -8.90
N GLN A 485 -7.43 -10.56 -9.79
CA GLN A 485 -8.80 -10.11 -9.45
C GLN A 485 -9.55 -11.10 -8.56
N ARG A 486 -9.25 -12.41 -8.65
CA ARG A 486 -9.96 -13.47 -7.92
C ARG A 486 -9.60 -13.56 -6.44
N GLY A 487 -8.88 -12.56 -5.91
CA GLY A 487 -8.31 -12.52 -4.58
C GLY A 487 -6.91 -13.12 -4.53
N GLY A 488 -6.25 -12.92 -3.41
CA GLY A 488 -4.91 -13.46 -3.17
C GLY A 488 -4.58 -13.53 -1.69
N GLN A 489 -3.46 -14.18 -1.39
CA GLN A 489 -2.83 -14.16 -0.09
C GLN A 489 -1.91 -12.93 0.05
N ALA A 490 -1.65 -12.60 1.29
CA ALA A 490 -0.87 -11.48 1.77
C ALA A 490 0.50 -11.99 2.26
N ALA A 491 1.57 -11.72 1.54
CA ALA A 491 2.93 -12.07 1.96
C ALA A 491 3.66 -10.87 2.58
N ASP A 492 4.52 -11.14 3.57
CA ASP A 492 5.55 -10.20 4.01
C ASP A 492 6.64 -10.06 2.92
N VAL A 493 7.39 -8.98 2.95
CA VAL A 493 8.47 -8.69 2.00
C VAL A 493 9.73 -8.40 2.79
N TRP A 494 10.75 -9.23 2.63
CA TRP A 494 12.03 -9.09 3.32
C TRP A 494 13.07 -8.49 2.39
N VAL A 495 13.57 -7.32 2.76
CA VAL A 495 14.79 -6.76 2.16
C VAL A 495 15.97 -7.29 2.96
N VAL A 496 16.79 -8.09 2.28
CA VAL A 496 17.86 -8.90 2.87
C VAL A 496 19.21 -8.26 2.53
N SER A 497 20.00 -7.94 3.56
CA SER A 497 21.37 -7.46 3.42
C SER A 497 22.39 -8.61 3.51
N ASP A 498 23.54 -8.43 2.87
CA ASP A 498 24.69 -9.33 3.03
C ASP A 498 25.40 -9.15 4.39
N ARG A 499 25.07 -8.09 5.12
CA ARG A 499 25.72 -7.69 6.38
C ARG A 499 24.69 -7.44 7.49
N PRO A 500 25.11 -7.49 8.76
CA PRO A 500 24.26 -7.09 9.87
C PRO A 500 23.69 -5.68 9.70
N VAL A 501 22.36 -5.59 9.79
CA VAL A 501 21.61 -4.33 9.67
C VAL A 501 21.35 -3.69 11.03
N GLU A 502 21.16 -2.37 11.05
CA GLU A 502 20.79 -1.64 12.25
C GLU A 502 19.43 -2.09 12.79
N ARG A 503 19.33 -2.27 14.11
CA ARG A 503 18.10 -2.72 14.78
C ARG A 503 17.29 -1.53 15.29
N GLU A 504 16.82 -0.69 14.37
CA GLU A 504 15.93 0.43 14.73
C GLU A 504 14.67 -0.06 15.45
N THR A 505 14.22 0.70 16.46
CA THR A 505 13.04 0.40 17.27
C THR A 505 12.24 1.68 17.55
N LEU A 506 10.94 1.52 17.81
CA LEU A 506 10.09 2.60 18.33
C LEU A 506 10.08 2.68 19.86
N LEU A 507 10.68 1.69 20.53
CA LEU A 507 10.79 1.70 21.98
C LEU A 507 11.78 2.79 22.42
N PRO A 508 11.44 3.59 23.46
CA PRO A 508 12.36 4.58 24.01
C PRO A 508 13.69 3.93 24.40
N GLN A 509 14.80 4.54 23.99
CA GLN A 509 16.16 4.13 24.38
C GLN A 509 16.62 4.96 25.59
N GLU A 510 17.55 4.44 26.39
CA GLU A 510 18.08 5.15 27.58
C GLU A 510 18.74 6.50 27.25
N HIS A 511 19.17 6.70 26.01
CA HIS A 511 19.78 7.94 25.52
C HIS A 511 18.79 8.94 24.92
N ASP A 512 17.51 8.59 24.79
CA ASP A 512 16.51 9.51 24.27
C ASP A 512 16.21 10.60 25.31
N SER A 513 16.23 11.87 24.88
CA SER A 513 15.83 12.97 25.74
C SER A 513 14.38 12.77 26.20
N PHE A 514 14.16 12.56 27.50
CA PHE A 514 12.83 12.40 28.06
C PHE A 514 12.01 13.69 27.89
N THR A 515 11.22 13.76 26.82
CA THR A 515 10.14 14.73 26.70
C THR A 515 8.94 14.23 27.48
N ARG A 516 8.56 14.96 28.53
CA ARG A 516 7.31 14.72 29.26
C ARG A 516 6.15 14.78 28.27
N SER A 517 5.54 13.64 27.96
CA SER A 517 4.31 13.62 27.18
C SER A 517 3.28 14.46 27.94
N MET A 518 2.80 15.53 27.31
CA MET A 518 1.63 16.24 27.83
C MET A 518 0.51 15.21 27.96
N PRO A 519 -0.26 15.21 29.06
CA PRO A 519 -1.38 14.27 29.20
C PRO A 519 -2.25 14.39 27.95
N GLY A 520 -2.46 13.26 27.29
CA GLY A 520 -3.22 13.20 26.04
C GLY A 520 -4.57 13.86 26.25
N SER A 521 -4.92 14.80 25.37
CA SER A 521 -6.24 15.40 25.41
C SER A 521 -7.24 14.35 24.92
N LEU A 522 -7.96 13.73 25.85
CA LEU A 522 -8.92 12.67 25.56
C LEU A 522 -10.05 13.22 24.68
N PRO A 523 -10.22 12.72 23.43
CA PRO A 523 -11.33 13.12 22.57
C PRO A 523 -12.67 12.82 23.24
N SER A 524 -13.67 13.68 23.03
CA SER A 524 -14.96 13.57 23.72
C SER A 524 -15.64 12.21 23.46
N ARG A 525 -15.61 11.72 22.24
CA ARG A 525 -16.18 10.42 21.86
C ARG A 525 -15.45 9.23 22.50
N ALA A 526 -14.13 9.30 22.59
CA ALA A 526 -13.35 8.29 23.31
C ALA A 526 -13.68 8.28 24.82
N ALA A 527 -13.89 9.46 25.43
CA ALA A 527 -14.32 9.57 26.81
C ALA A 527 -15.73 8.99 27.04
N GLU A 528 -16.65 9.26 26.12
CA GLU A 528 -18.01 8.69 26.15
C GLU A 528 -17.98 7.16 26.02
N ASN A 529 -17.21 6.63 25.07
CA ASN A 529 -17.05 5.18 24.89
C ASN A 529 -16.46 4.50 26.13
N LEU A 530 -15.45 5.10 26.76
CA LEU A 530 -14.88 4.58 28.01
C LEU A 530 -15.88 4.63 29.17
N THR A 531 -16.72 5.68 29.22
CA THR A 531 -17.78 5.79 30.22
C THR A 531 -18.80 4.66 30.05
N TRP A 532 -19.27 4.42 28.83
CA TRP A 532 -20.21 3.32 28.55
C TRP A 532 -19.60 1.95 28.79
N LEU A 533 -18.36 1.73 28.34
CA LEU A 533 -17.62 0.49 28.59
C LEU A 533 -17.53 0.19 30.09
N GLY A 534 -17.14 1.17 30.91
CA GLY A 534 -17.08 1.03 32.36
C GLY A 534 -18.43 0.60 32.95
N ARG A 535 -19.52 1.28 32.56
CA ARG A 535 -20.87 0.92 33.02
C ARG A 535 -21.29 -0.48 32.58
N TYR A 536 -20.93 -0.92 31.38
CA TYR A 536 -21.23 -2.27 30.91
C TYR A 536 -20.41 -3.32 31.65
N ILE A 537 -19.14 -3.06 31.94
CA ILE A 537 -18.29 -3.94 32.74
C ILE A 537 -18.88 -4.11 34.15
N GLU A 538 -19.25 -3.01 34.83
CA GLU A 538 -19.90 -3.07 36.15
C GLU A 538 -21.18 -3.91 36.10
N ARG A 539 -22.05 -3.67 35.11
CA ARG A 539 -23.30 -4.45 34.95
C ARG A 539 -23.04 -5.92 34.66
N SER A 540 -22.03 -6.23 33.85
CA SER A 540 -21.64 -7.61 33.55
C SER A 540 -21.07 -8.30 34.78
N GLU A 541 -20.26 -7.62 35.58
CA GLU A 541 -19.72 -8.14 36.84
C GLU A 541 -20.86 -8.43 37.83
N ASP A 542 -21.77 -7.47 38.05
CA ASP A 542 -22.93 -7.64 38.92
C ASP A 542 -23.79 -8.83 38.49
N THR A 543 -24.03 -8.98 37.19
CA THR A 543 -24.80 -10.10 36.64
C THR A 543 -24.07 -11.43 36.85
N ALA A 544 -22.76 -11.47 36.59
CA ALA A 544 -21.94 -12.67 36.77
C ALA A 544 -21.81 -13.09 38.24
N ARG A 545 -21.93 -12.16 39.19
CA ARG A 545 -21.97 -12.45 40.64
C ARG A 545 -23.29 -13.07 41.11
N VAL A 546 -24.38 -12.90 40.36
CA VAL A 546 -25.72 -13.42 40.68
C VAL A 546 -25.98 -14.80 40.06
N LEU A 547 -25.28 -15.13 38.97
CA LEU A 547 -25.25 -16.45 38.33
C LEU A 547 -24.29 -17.40 39.07
#